data_AF-A0ABD0PZF5-F1
#
_entry.id   AF-A0ABD0PZF5-F1
#
_cell.length_a   1.000
_cell.length_b   1.000
_cell.length_c   1.000
_cell.angle_alpha   90.00
_cell.angle_beta   90.00
_cell.angle_gamma   90.00
#
_symmetry.space_group_name_H-M   'P 1'
#
loop_
_entity.id
_entity.type
_entity.pdbx_description
1 polymer ?
#
loop_
_entity_poly.entity_id
_entity_poly.type
_entity_poly.pdbx_seq_one_letter_code
_entity_poly.pdbx_strand_id
1 'polypeptide(L)' 'PNIFLGVSEGSAQYKKWYYELIVDHVEPFVTAEATHLRVGWASTQGYAPYPGGGEGWGGNGVGDDLYSYGFDGLHL' A
#
# COMPACT_ATOMS: atom_id res chain seq x y z
N PRO A 1 -10.61 -1.33 5.00
CA PRO A 1 -11.45 -0.11 5.15
C PRO A 1 -12.13 0.29 3.84
N ASN A 2 -13.41 0.63 3.89
CA ASN A 2 -14.20 1.05 2.72
C ASN A 2 -14.21 2.59 2.62
N ILE A 3 -13.03 3.18 2.45
CA ILE A 3 -12.84 4.64 2.38
C ILE A 3 -12.27 4.98 1.00
N PHE A 4 -12.92 5.91 0.29
CA PHE A 4 -12.49 6.40 -1.01
C PHE A 4 -12.23 7.91 -0.93
N LEU A 5 -11.04 8.32 -1.31
CA LEU A 5 -10.60 9.71 -1.26
C LEU A 5 -10.47 10.25 -2.67
N GLY A 6 -11.12 11.38 -2.96
CA GLY A 6 -11.08 12.04 -4.26
C GLY A 6 -10.70 13.50 -4.12
N VAL A 7 -9.67 13.91 -4.87
CA VAL A 7 -9.35 15.33 -5.03
C VAL A 7 -9.72 15.75 -6.44
N SER A 8 -10.80 16.51 -6.57
CA SER A 8 -11.18 17.16 -7.82
C SER A 8 -11.42 18.66 -7.59
N GLU A 9 -11.26 19.44 -8.66
CA GLU A 9 -11.59 20.85 -8.63
C GLU A 9 -13.09 21.04 -8.34
N GLY A 10 -13.41 21.98 -7.45
CA GLY A 10 -14.80 22.19 -6.98
C GLY A 10 -15.35 21.12 -6.03
N SER A 11 -14.59 20.09 -5.66
CA SER A 11 -15.01 19.09 -4.68
C SER A 11 -15.12 19.69 -3.28
N ALA A 12 -16.19 19.33 -2.57
CA ALA A 12 -16.38 19.62 -1.16
C ALA A 12 -15.63 18.63 -0.24
N GLN A 13 -14.99 17.59 -0.80
CA GLN A 13 -14.21 16.66 0.00
C GLN A 13 -12.97 17.36 0.57
N TYR A 14 -12.68 17.05 1.83
CA TYR A 14 -11.46 17.51 2.48
C TYR A 14 -10.24 16.93 1.77
N LYS A 15 -9.14 17.69 1.70
CA LYS A 15 -7.96 17.33 0.88
C LYS A 15 -6.81 16.72 1.68
N LYS A 16 -6.89 16.74 3.02
CA LYS A 16 -5.85 16.21 3.91
C LYS A 16 -6.42 15.05 4.69
N TRP A 17 -5.84 13.88 4.59
CA TRP A 17 -6.32 12.69 5.26
C TRP A 17 -5.21 12.10 6.09
N TYR A 18 -5.59 11.51 7.22
CA TYR A 18 -4.66 10.92 8.17
C TYR A 18 -5.28 9.65 8.74
N TYR A 19 -4.48 8.60 8.85
CA TYR A 19 -4.82 7.38 9.56
C TYR A 19 -3.58 6.84 10.26
N GLU A 20 -3.81 6.10 11.34
CA GLU A 20 -2.79 5.37 12.07
C GLU A 20 -3.01 3.87 11.90
N LEU A 21 -1.91 3.12 11.95
CA LEU A 21 -1.91 1.67 11.95
C LEU A 21 -0.90 1.19 13.00
N ILE A 22 -1.32 0.26 13.85
CA ILE A 22 -0.48 -0.35 14.87
C ILE A 22 -0.25 -1.80 14.49
N VAL A 23 1.01 -2.22 14.56
CA VAL A 23 1.42 -3.61 14.37
C VAL A 23 1.68 -4.21 15.74
N ASP A 24 0.84 -5.14 16.17
CA ASP A 24 0.95 -5.77 17.49
C ASP A 24 2.08 -6.81 17.54
N HIS A 25 2.18 -7.65 16.50
CA HIS A 25 3.17 -8.71 16.41
C HIS A 25 3.58 -8.97 14.96
N VAL A 26 4.88 -9.18 14.74
CA VAL A 26 5.45 -9.70 13.49
C VAL A 26 6.48 -10.75 13.84
N GLU A 27 6.33 -11.92 13.24
CA GLU A 27 7.34 -12.97 13.28
C GLU A 27 8.09 -12.97 11.93
N PRO A 28 9.33 -12.46 11.87
CA PRO A 28 10.09 -12.44 10.64
C PRO A 28 10.66 -13.84 10.32
N PHE A 29 10.81 -14.16 9.02
CA PHE A 29 11.47 -15.39 8.54
C PHE A 29 10.77 -16.71 8.93
N VAL A 30 9.43 -16.71 8.93
CA VAL A 30 8.64 -17.96 9.04
C VAL A 30 8.74 -18.85 7.80
N THR A 31 9.24 -18.30 6.68
CA THR A 31 9.61 -19.03 5.46
C THR A 31 11.05 -18.69 5.07
N ALA A 32 11.52 -19.21 3.93
CA ALA A 32 12.86 -18.92 3.41
C ALA A 32 13.04 -17.45 2.98
N GLU A 33 11.95 -16.73 2.71
CA GLU A 33 11.97 -15.32 2.35
C GLU A 33 11.66 -14.43 3.57
N ALA A 34 12.21 -13.22 3.57
CA ALA A 34 11.94 -12.24 4.62
C ALA A 34 10.47 -11.81 4.60
N THR A 35 9.86 -11.67 5.77
CA THR A 35 8.49 -11.14 5.89
C THR A 35 8.43 -9.71 5.36
N HIS A 36 7.49 -9.46 4.46
CA HIS A 36 7.32 -8.16 3.81
C HIS A 36 6.06 -7.45 4.32
N LEU A 37 6.22 -6.26 4.92
CA LEU A 37 5.12 -5.41 5.36
C LEU A 37 5.34 -3.96 4.89
N ARG A 38 4.38 -3.41 4.17
CA ARG A 38 4.33 -2.00 3.75
C ARG A 38 2.95 -1.41 4.02
N VAL A 39 2.90 -0.12 4.34
CA VAL A 39 1.67 0.66 4.52
C VAL A 39 1.66 1.83 3.55
N GLY A 40 0.49 2.20 3.01
CA GLY A 40 0.46 3.18 1.93
C GLY A 40 -0.90 3.53 1.39
N TRP A 41 -0.89 4.18 0.22
CA TRP A 41 -2.07 4.57 -0.55
C TRP A 41 -1.97 4.01 -1.97
N ALA A 42 -3.12 3.74 -2.58
CA ALA A 42 -3.20 3.30 -3.97
C ALA A 42 -4.34 4.00 -4.70
N SER A 43 -4.13 4.27 -5.98
CA SER A 43 -5.17 4.77 -6.88
C SER A 43 -6.16 3.66 -7.20
N THR A 44 -7.46 3.98 -7.21
CA THR A 44 -8.51 3.04 -7.64
C THR A 44 -8.40 2.67 -9.11
N GLN A 45 -7.72 3.50 -9.91
CA GLN A 45 -7.37 3.21 -11.29
C GLN A 45 -5.91 2.78 -11.34
N GLY A 46 -5.66 1.59 -11.90
CA GLY A 46 -4.31 1.09 -12.19
C GLY A 46 -3.74 0.13 -11.14
N TYR A 47 -4.04 0.31 -9.85
CA TYR A 47 -3.61 -0.64 -8.82
C TYR A 47 -4.35 -1.98 -8.98
N ALA A 48 -3.59 -3.06 -9.11
CA ALA A 48 -4.11 -4.39 -9.42
C ALA A 48 -3.52 -5.45 -8.47
N PRO A 49 -4.15 -5.68 -7.29
CA PRO A 49 -3.61 -6.58 -6.27
C PRO A 49 -3.90 -8.05 -6.58
N TYR A 50 -3.33 -8.58 -7.66
CA TYR A 50 -3.48 -9.98 -8.03
C TYR A 50 -2.46 -10.86 -7.28
N PRO A 51 -2.90 -11.97 -6.65
CA PRO A 51 -1.98 -12.90 -6.03
C PRO A 51 -1.14 -13.57 -7.13
N GLY A 52 0.13 -13.15 -7.25
CA GLY A 52 1.03 -13.58 -8.32
C GLY A 52 2.18 -12.60 -8.53
N GLY A 53 2.89 -12.79 -9.64
CA GLY A 53 4.00 -11.94 -10.05
C GLY A 53 3.49 -10.54 -10.40
N GLY A 54 4.06 -9.53 -9.76
CA GLY A 54 3.85 -8.14 -10.11
C GLY A 54 4.63 -7.68 -11.31
N GLU A 55 4.68 -6.36 -11.51
CA GLU A 55 5.68 -5.78 -12.40
C GLU A 55 7.11 -6.07 -11.91
N GLY A 56 7.29 -6.37 -10.61
CA GLY A 56 8.53 -6.79 -9.99
C GLY A 56 8.65 -8.30 -9.70
N TRP A 57 9.69 -8.65 -8.95
CA TRP A 57 9.92 -10.02 -8.47
C TRP A 57 9.15 -10.27 -7.16
N GLY A 58 8.55 -11.45 -7.03
CA GLY A 58 7.82 -11.85 -5.82
C GLY A 58 6.32 -11.54 -5.90
N GLY A 59 5.69 -11.41 -4.73
CA GLY A 59 4.27 -11.16 -4.61
C GLY A 59 3.90 -9.68 -4.71
N ASN A 60 2.78 -9.39 -5.38
CA ASN A 60 2.21 -8.05 -5.49
C ASN A 60 1.83 -7.42 -4.14
N GLY A 61 2.21 -6.15 -3.96
CA GLY A 61 1.85 -5.32 -2.83
C GLY A 61 1.81 -3.83 -3.18
N VAL A 62 1.66 -3.01 -2.14
CA VAL A 62 1.64 -1.54 -2.27
C VAL A 62 3.04 -1.01 -2.58
N GLY A 63 3.16 -0.13 -3.57
CA GLY A 63 4.44 0.46 -3.98
C GLY A 63 5.22 -0.36 -5.01
N ASP A 64 4.62 -1.41 -5.58
CA ASP A 64 5.23 -2.21 -6.65
C ASP A 64 4.92 -1.67 -8.06
N ASP A 65 3.97 -0.73 -8.17
CA ASP A 65 3.56 -0.09 -9.42
C ASP A 65 3.55 1.44 -9.29
N LEU A 66 3.35 2.15 -10.41
CA LEU A 66 3.25 3.61 -10.43
C LEU A 66 1.92 4.16 -9.88
N TYR A 67 0.98 3.28 -9.54
CA TYR A 67 -0.36 3.63 -9.05
C TYR A 67 -0.48 3.50 -7.54
N SER A 68 0.59 3.12 -6.85
CA SER A 68 0.62 2.92 -5.41
C SER A 68 1.90 3.47 -4.78
N TYR A 69 1.77 3.95 -3.54
CA TYR A 69 2.86 4.53 -2.77
C TYR A 69 2.86 3.86 -1.40
N GLY A 70 3.95 3.17 -1.07
CA GLY A 70 4.10 2.41 0.17
C GLY A 70 5.35 2.79 0.93
N PHE A 71 5.37 2.49 2.23
CA PHE A 71 6.51 2.67 3.11
C PHE A 71 6.68 1.42 3.98
N ASP A 72 7.92 0.93 4.11
CA ASP A 72 8.28 -0.31 4.83
C ASP A 72 8.84 -0.06 6.25
N GLY A 73 9.10 1.20 6.62
CA GLY A 73 9.77 1.56 7.87
C GLY A 73 11.25 1.90 7.74
N LEU A 74 11.87 1.63 6.60
CA LEU A 74 13.32 1.78 6.36
C LEU A 74 13.63 2.70 5.17
N HIS A 75 12.87 2.60 4.08
CA HIS A 75 13.14 3.32 2.82
C HIS A 75 11.88 4.00 2.30
N LEU A 76 12.08 5.18 1.69
CA LEU A 76 11.05 5.95 0.99
C LEU A 76 11.30 5.93 -0.52
#